data_AF-A0A268A9H8-F1
#
_entry.id   AF-A0A268A9H8-F1
#
_cell.length_a   1.000
_cell.length_b   1.000
_cell.length_c   1.000
_cell.angle_alpha   90.00
_cell.angle_beta   90.00
_cell.angle_gamma   90.00
#
_symmetry.space_group_name_H-M   'P 1'
#
loop_
_entity.id
_entity.type
_entity.pdbx_description
1 polymer ?
#
loop_
_entity_poly.entity_id
_entity_poly.type
_entity_poly.pdbx_seq_one_letter_code
_entity_poly.pdbx_strand_id
1 'polypeptide(L)'
;MEEVMTFASIISPVVIALVQLVKKTVTVNKRYLPLISLLTGLLVGFLAWPFTELDVVLRLWAGGFAGLAASGLYSLGKRTISHNNNNDKAA
;
A
#
# COMPACT_ATOMS: atom_id res chain seq x y z
N MET A 1 7.21 1.50 20.36
CA MET A 1 6.15 0.81 19.58
C MET A 1 4.98 1.73 19.29
N GLU A 2 4.48 2.47 20.29
CA GLU A 2 3.40 3.45 20.12
C GLU A 2 3.70 4.48 19.02
N GLU A 3 4.92 5.04 19.03
CA GLU A 3 5.40 5.99 18.02
C GLU A 3 5.37 5.44 16.59
N VAL A 4 5.64 4.14 16.42
CA VAL A 4 5.60 3.45 15.12
C VAL A 4 4.16 3.36 14.61
N MET A 5 3.21 3.01 15.48
CA MET A 5 1.80 2.91 15.10
C MET A 5 1.14 4.26 14.84
N THR A 6 1.49 5.28 15.61
CA THR A 6 1.02 6.66 15.40
C THR A 6 1.53 7.20 14.07
N PHE A 7 2.83 7.06 13.80
CA PHE A 7 3.40 7.50 12.52
C PHE A 7 2.81 6.72 11.33
N ALA A 8 2.68 5.39 11.45
CA ALA A 8 2.08 4.55 10.42
C ALA A 8 0.64 4.98 10.11
N SER A 9 -0.17 5.32 11.11
CA SER A 9 -1.56 5.75 10.91
C SER A 9 -1.65 7.09 10.16
N ILE A 10 -0.75 8.03 10.46
CA ILE A 10 -0.70 9.35 9.82
C ILE A 10 -0.24 9.23 8.36
N ILE A 11 0.79 8.43 8.10
CA ILE A 11 1.37 8.32 6.75
C ILE A 11 0.66 7.29 5.86
N SER A 12 -0.15 6.40 6.44
CA SER A 12 -0.93 5.36 5.73
C SER A 12 -1.67 5.87 4.48
N PRO A 13 -2.51 6.93 4.54
CA PRO A 13 -3.21 7.41 3.35
C PRO A 13 -2.25 7.89 2.24
N VAL A 14 -1.12 8.49 2.61
CA VAL A 14 -0.09 8.93 1.66
C VAL A 14 0.61 7.73 1.01
N VAL A 15 0.97 6.71 1.79
CA VAL A 15 1.55 5.47 1.27
C VAL A 15 0.56 4.76 0.35
N ILE A 16 -0.73 4.69 0.72
CA ILE A 16 -1.78 4.11 -0.11
C ILE A 16 -1.88 4.86 -1.44
N ALA A 17 -1.88 6.20 -1.43
CA ALA A 17 -1.94 7.01 -2.64
C ALA A 17 -0.72 6.78 -3.55
N LEU A 18 0.49 6.73 -2.98
CA LEU A 18 1.72 6.44 -3.74
C LEU A 18 1.72 5.02 -4.32
N VAL A 19 1.30 4.03 -3.53
CA VAL A 19 1.17 2.64 -4.01
C VAL A 19 0.15 2.54 -5.14
N GLN A 20 -0.98 3.24 -5.03
CA GLN A 20 -1.98 3.30 -6.11
C GLN A 20 -1.44 3.98 -7.36
N LEU A 21 -0.67 5.06 -7.22
CA LEU A 21 -0.02 5.76 -8.33
C LEU A 21 0.95 4.84 -9.06
N VAL A 22 1.86 4.19 -8.33
CA VAL A 22 2.83 3.24 -8.92
C VAL A 22 2.12 2.09 -9.63
N LYS A 23 1.08 1.52 -9.02
CA LYS A 23 0.30 0.43 -9.63
C LYS A 23 -0.54 0.85 -10.83
N LYS A 24 -0.89 2.14 -10.94
CA LYS A 24 -1.60 2.68 -12.11
C LYS A 24 -0.64 3.02 -13.25
N THR A 25 0.58 3.44 -12.93
CA THR A 25 1.62 3.80 -13.91
C THR A 25 2.32 2.57 -14.49
N VAL A 26 2.51 1.49 -13.73
CA VAL A 26 3.20 0.29 -14.21
C VAL A 26 2.19 -0.84 -14.52
N THR A 27 2.08 -1.22 -15.79
CA THR A 27 1.26 -2.37 -16.22
C THR A 27 1.99 -3.68 -15.90
N VAL A 28 1.78 -4.21 -14.70
CA VAL A 28 2.48 -5.42 -14.22
C VAL A 28 1.53 -6.60 -14.06
N ASN A 29 2.05 -7.80 -14.33
CA ASN A 29 1.30 -9.04 -14.23
C ASN A 29 0.67 -9.20 -12.84
N LYS A 30 -0.60 -9.66 -12.83
CA LYS A 30 -1.44 -9.73 -11.62
C LYS A 30 -0.80 -10.48 -10.44
N ARG A 31 0.11 -11.41 -10.71
CA ARG A 31 0.84 -12.20 -9.72
C ARG A 31 1.85 -11.39 -8.89
N TYR A 32 2.44 -10.34 -9.45
CA TYR A 32 3.51 -9.57 -8.79
C TYR A 32 3.00 -8.30 -8.10
N LEU A 33 1.71 -7.98 -8.23
CA LEU A 33 1.11 -6.80 -7.61
C LEU A 33 1.37 -6.67 -6.10
N PRO A 34 1.29 -7.75 -5.28
CA PRO A 34 1.59 -7.67 -3.85
C PRO A 34 3.05 -7.33 -3.57
N LEU A 35 3.96 -7.92 -4.34
CA LEU A 35 5.40 -7.73 -4.20
C LEU A 35 5.81 -6.29 -4.54
N ILE A 36 5.21 -5.72 -5.58
CA ILE A 36 5.44 -4.31 -5.96
C ILE A 36 4.97 -3.37 -4.87
N SER A 37 3.79 -3.60 -4.28
CA SER A 37 3.33 -2.77 -3.16
C SER A 37 4.23 -2.90 -1.91
N LEU A 38 4.78 -4.08 -1.65
CA LEU A 38 5.75 -4.26 -0.57
C LEU A 38 7.03 -3.45 -0.84
N LEU A 39 7.59 -3.56 -2.05
CA LEU A 39 8.76 -2.80 -2.47
C LEU A 39 8.53 -1.29 -2.44
N THR A 40 7.37 -0.83 -2.91
CA THR A 40 6.98 0.58 -2.82
C THR A 40 6.84 1.03 -1.37
N GLY A 41 6.20 0.23 -0.51
CA GLY A 41 6.11 0.53 0.92
C GLY A 41 7.48 0.61 1.60
N LEU A 42 8.39 -0.30 1.26
CA LEU A 42 9.77 -0.31 1.77
C LEU A 42 10.56 0.92 1.31
N LEU A 43 10.48 1.26 0.02
CA LEU A 43 11.12 2.45 -0.55
C LEU A 43 10.59 3.74 0.08
N VAL A 44 9.27 3.84 0.29
CA VAL A 44 8.65 4.99 0.95
C VAL A 44 9.07 5.06 2.42
N GLY A 45 9.09 3.93 3.13
CA GLY A 45 9.58 3.86 4.52
C GLY A 45 11.04 4.30 4.64
N PHE A 46 11.89 3.90 3.69
CA PHE A 46 13.29 4.32 3.62
C PHE A 46 13.45 5.80 3.28
N LEU A 47 12.73 6.30 2.27
CA LEU A 47 12.75 7.70 1.84
C LEU A 47 12.04 8.64 2.82
N ALA A 48 11.32 8.12 3.81
CA ALA A 48 10.67 8.91 4.84
C ALA A 48 11.65 9.52 5.84
N TRP A 49 12.98 9.37 5.64
CA TRP A 49 14.07 9.94 6.44
C TRP A 49 13.90 11.40 6.91
N PRO A 50 13.30 12.35 6.15
CA PRO A 50 13.21 13.75 6.56
C PRO A 50 11.94 14.03 7.38
N PHE A 51 11.02 13.06 7.49
CA PHE A 51 9.73 13.23 8.15
C PHE A 51 9.71 12.69 9.59
N THR A 52 10.75 11.97 10.03
CA THR A 52 10.79 11.35 11.37
C THR A 52 12.23 11.06 11.84
N GLU A 53 12.42 10.88 13.14
CA GLU A 53 13.71 10.44 13.70
C GLU A 53 13.72 8.93 14.03
N LEU A 54 12.72 8.18 13.57
CA LEU A 54 12.65 6.74 13.80
C LEU A 54 13.85 6.03 13.17
N ASP A 55 14.35 5.03 13.91
CA ASP A 55 15.35 4.10 13.45
C ASP A 55 14.94 3.47 12.11
N VAL A 56 15.93 3.34 11.22
CA VAL A 56 15.77 2.88 9.84
C VAL A 56 15.07 1.52 9.79
N VAL A 57 15.39 0.64 10.74
CA VAL A 57 14.76 -0.68 10.85
C VAL A 57 13.25 -0.56 11.10
N LEU A 58 12.83 0.29 12.05
CA LEU A 58 11.42 0.50 12.39
C LEU A 58 10.64 1.14 11.24
N ARG A 59 11.27 2.04 10.50
CA ARG A 59 10.72 2.68 9.29
C ARG A 59 10.47 1.70 8.16
N LEU A 60 11.42 0.80 7.92
CA LEU A 60 11.29 -0.24 6.91
C LEU A 60 10.13 -1.19 7.27
N TRP A 61 9.99 -1.55 8.55
CA TRP A 61 8.84 -2.32 9.03
C TRP A 61 7.51 -1.57 8.85
N ALA A 62 7.45 -0.30 9.24
CA ALA A 62 6.26 0.53 9.06
C ALA A 62 5.86 0.65 7.58
N GLY A 63 6.83 0.89 6.70
CA GLY A 63 6.65 0.93 5.25
C GLY A 63 6.21 -0.41 4.67
N GLY A 64 6.79 -1.51 5.13
CA GLY A 64 6.42 -2.87 4.73
C GLY A 64 4.97 -3.21 5.09
N PHE A 65 4.56 -2.91 6.33
CA PHE A 65 3.17 -3.11 6.77
C PHE A 65 2.18 -2.25 5.97
N ALA A 66 2.50 -0.97 5.76
CA ALA A 66 1.67 -0.07 4.96
C ALA A 66 1.55 -0.55 3.50
N GLY A 67 2.65 -1.02 2.89
CA GLY A 67 2.66 -1.59 1.54
C GLY A 67 1.79 -2.85 1.41
N LEU A 68 1.88 -3.78 2.36
CA LEU A 68 1.05 -4.98 2.39
C LEU A 68 -0.43 -4.66 2.63
N ALA A 69 -0.73 -3.73 3.55
CA ALA A 69 -2.08 -3.23 3.79
C ALA A 69 -2.69 -2.62 2.52
N ALA A 70 -1.91 -1.82 1.78
CA ALA A 70 -2.32 -1.25 0.50
C ALA A 70 -2.60 -2.33 -0.57
N SER A 71 -1.84 -3.43 -0.60
CA SER A 71 -2.13 -4.59 -1.46
C SER A 71 -3.47 -5.24 -1.13
N GLY A 72 -3.72 -5.47 0.17
CA GLY A 72 -4.97 -6.04 0.68
C GLY A 72 -6.16 -5.19 0.26
N LEU A 73 -6.12 -3.90 0.58
CA LEU A 73 -7.17 -2.94 0.26
C LEU A 73 -7.44 -2.84 -1.26
N TYR A 74 -6.39 -2.81 -2.08
CA TYR A 74 -6.52 -2.83 -3.54
C TYR A 74 -7.23 -4.09 -4.05
N SER A 75 -6.88 -5.25 -3.50
CA SER A 75 -7.50 -6.53 -3.88
C SER A 75 -8.98 -6.61 -3.49
N LEU A 76 -9.37 -5.99 -2.37
CA LEU A 76 -10.76 -5.90 -1.96
C LEU A 76 -11.53 -4.96 -2.89
N GLY A 77 -11.04 -3.73 -3.12
CA GLY A 77 -11.71 -2.76 -3.97
C GLY A 77 -11.96 -3.30 -5.39
N LYS A 78 -10.99 -4.03 -5.96
CA LYS A 78 -11.14 -4.64 -7.28
C LYS A 78 -12.18 -5.78 -7.30
N ARG A 79 -12.26 -6.59 -6.23
CA ARG A 79 -13.28 -7.65 -6.09
C ARG A 79 -14.68 -7.06 -5.98
N THR A 80 -14.85 -5.99 -5.20
CA THR A 80 -16.14 -5.29 -5.04
C THR A 80 -16.65 -4.72 -6.36
N ILE A 81 -15.80 -4.02 -7.14
CA ILE A 81 -16.20 -3.45 -8.44
C ILE A 81 -16.54 -4.56 -9.45
N SER A 82 -15.79 -5.67 -9.45
CA SER A 82 -16.05 -6.79 -10.35
C SER A 82 -17.36 -7.54 -10.04
N HIS A 83 -17.77 -7.60 -8.76
CA HIS A 83 -19.00 -8.30 -8.38
C HIS A 83 -20.25 -7.55 -8.85
N ASN A 84 -20.26 -6.22 -8.75
CA ASN A 84 -21.42 -5.41 -9.15
C ASN A 84 -21.74 -5.56 -10.65
N ASN A 85 -20.70 -5.52 -11.49
CA ASN A 85 -20.82 -5.60 -12.96
C ASN A 85 -21.36 -6.95 -13.46
N ASN A 86 -21.29 -8.02 -12.65
CA ASN A 86 -21.91 -9.31 -12.99
C ASN A 86 -23.39 -9.38 -12.60
N ASN A 87 -23.81 -8.68 -11.54
CA ASN A 87 -25.21 -8.62 -11.13
C ASN A 87 -26.02 -7.77 -12.13
N ASP A 88 -25.43 -6.70 -12.67
CA ASP A 88 -26.05 -5.85 -13.70
C ASP A 88 -26.27 -6.59 -15.03
N LYS A 89 -25.58 -7.72 -15.27
CA LYS A 89 -25.71 -8.54 -16.49
C LYS A 89 -26.67 -9.71 -16.35
N ALA A 90 -27.16 -9.96 -15.13
CA ALA A 90 -28.09 -11.05 -14.83
C ALA A 90 -29.54 -10.56 -14.62
N ALA A 91 -29.78 -9.24 -14.72
CA ALA A 91 -31.07 -8.58 -14.56
C ALA A 91 -31.67 -8.16 -15.91
#